data_AF-A0A397TAH9-F1
#
_entry.id   AF-A0A397TAH9-F1
#
_cell.length_a   1.000
_cell.length_b   1.000
_cell.length_c   1.000
_cell.angle_alpha   90.00
_cell.angle_beta   90.00
_cell.angle_gamma   90.00
#
_symmetry.space_group_name_H-M   'P 1'
#
loop_
_entity.id
_entity.type
_entity.pdbx_description
1 polymer ?
#
loop_
_entity_poly.entity_id
_entity_poly.type
_entity_poly.pdbx_seq_one_letter_code
_entity_poly.pdbx_strand_id
1 'polypeptide(L)'
;MAYYVKGDMTDYYKFLYQRYGNIYELYMRNVRQIVLTRTEFIENLMSNSKQSYYVLRVSKTRFKDLGSGIGYGIPIDFVPWAHIVTYEIVFQTMLGFKINKLVEYFNDNIKVSKKKDFRPSPIDKEVAKLYESILKDFSGLTFVLSYPSFIRRTVLKKKNDAMLYSKHRTDELLINIINYRRKEIEETPINEELRHDMLITLIITNTERDYNENHYIANKSSKPLTNDQIRQILLEVVAAGSDTTANFLFCYTLFMSLS
;
A
#
# COMPACT_ATOMS: atom_id res chain seq x y z
N MET A 1 -6.97 3.67 28.66
CA MET A 1 -5.72 3.07 28.13
C MET A 1 -4.97 3.94 27.10
N ALA A 2 -5.30 5.24 26.96
CA ALA A 2 -4.50 6.24 26.24
C ALA A 2 -4.33 7.52 27.08
N TYR A 3 -4.41 7.38 28.41
CA TYR A 3 -4.45 8.50 29.35
C TYR A 3 -3.08 8.84 29.97
N TYR A 4 -2.06 8.01 29.73
CA TYR A 4 -0.75 8.12 30.40
C TYR A 4 0.39 8.66 29.54
N VAL A 5 0.18 8.86 28.25
CA VAL A 5 1.13 9.53 27.34
C VAL A 5 0.28 10.32 26.35
N LYS A 6 0.69 11.54 26.00
CA LYS A 6 -0.05 12.53 25.16
C LYS A 6 -0.37 12.03 23.74
N GLY A 7 -1.05 10.91 23.59
CA GLY A 7 -1.41 10.30 22.30
C GLY A 7 -0.27 9.66 21.52
N ASP A 8 1.01 9.78 21.94
CA ASP A 8 2.13 9.15 21.23
C ASP A 8 2.34 7.70 21.68
N MET A 9 2.07 6.77 20.76
CA MET A 9 2.27 5.34 20.98
C MET A 9 3.74 4.97 21.16
N THR A 10 4.67 5.71 20.55
CA THR A 10 6.12 5.46 20.64
C THR A 10 6.60 5.66 22.07
N ASP A 11 6.24 6.79 22.66
CA ASP A 11 6.60 7.12 24.05
C ASP A 11 5.88 6.21 25.04
N TYR A 12 4.65 5.79 24.73
CA TYR A 12 3.95 4.77 25.51
C TYR A 12 4.69 3.43 25.51
N TYR A 13 5.12 2.92 24.35
CA TYR A 13 5.88 1.67 24.27
C TYR A 13 7.28 1.79 24.89
N LYS A 14 7.94 2.96 24.79
CA LYS A 14 9.22 3.22 25.50
C LYS A 14 9.05 3.19 27.02
N PHE A 15 8.01 3.84 27.55
CA PHE A 15 7.70 3.80 28.98
C PHE A 15 7.42 2.36 29.45
N LEU A 16 6.63 1.61 28.69
CA LEU A 16 6.33 0.21 29.01
C LEU A 16 7.59 -0.66 28.98
N TYR A 17 8.47 -0.47 27.99
CA TYR A 17 9.76 -1.14 27.93
C TYR A 17 10.64 -0.82 29.14
N GLN A 18 10.76 0.45 29.50
CA GLN A 18 11.55 0.87 30.67
C GLN A 18 11.02 0.28 31.98
N ARG A 19 9.69 0.12 32.08
CA ARG A 19 9.03 -0.35 33.30
C ARG A 19 8.95 -1.87 33.43
N TYR A 20 8.69 -2.57 32.34
CA TYR A 20 8.38 -4.01 32.33
C TYR A 20 9.44 -4.84 31.59
N GLY A 21 10.42 -4.20 30.97
CA GLY A 21 11.55 -4.85 30.32
C GLY A 21 11.20 -5.44 28.95
N ASN A 22 11.84 -6.57 28.66
CA ASN A 22 11.98 -7.07 27.29
C ASN A 22 10.76 -7.82 26.74
N ILE A 23 9.95 -8.41 27.63
CA ILE A 23 8.71 -9.12 27.32
C ILE A 23 7.65 -8.63 28.30
N TYR A 24 6.51 -8.19 27.79
CA TYR A 24 5.38 -7.82 28.62
C TYR A 24 4.05 -8.03 27.91
N GLU A 25 2.98 -8.04 28.69
CA GLU A 25 1.63 -8.29 28.20
C GLU A 25 0.79 -7.03 28.29
N LEU A 26 0.04 -6.75 27.24
CA LEU A 26 -0.94 -5.69 27.17
C LEU A 26 -2.30 -6.30 26.88
N TYR A 27 -3.31 -5.85 27.62
CA TYR A 27 -4.69 -6.19 27.31
C TYR A 27 -5.30 -5.07 26.48
N MET A 28 -5.47 -5.32 25.19
CA MET A 28 -6.19 -4.42 24.29
C MET A 28 -7.50 -5.10 23.87
N ARG A 29 -8.65 -4.50 24.24
CA ARG A 29 -9.99 -4.98 23.83
C ARG A 29 -10.24 -6.46 24.19
N ASN A 30 -9.86 -6.87 25.40
CA ASN A 30 -9.89 -8.26 25.91
C ASN A 30 -8.99 -9.25 25.16
N VAL A 31 -8.14 -8.77 24.27
CA VAL A 31 -7.11 -9.57 23.61
C VAL A 31 -5.80 -9.33 24.33
N ARG A 32 -5.22 -10.41 24.86
CA ARG A 32 -3.85 -10.42 25.37
C ARG A 32 -2.90 -10.26 24.19
N GLN A 33 -2.13 -9.19 24.21
CA GLN A 33 -1.05 -8.91 23.28
C GLN A 33 0.27 -9.09 24.01
N ILE A 34 1.14 -9.93 23.49
CA ILE A 34 2.49 -10.09 24.01
C ILE A 34 3.41 -9.20 23.20
N VAL A 35 4.12 -8.30 23.88
CA VAL A 35 5.10 -7.41 23.24
C VAL A 35 6.49 -7.98 23.47
N LEU A 36 7.24 -8.15 22.39
CA LEU A 36 8.60 -8.67 22.38
C LEU A 36 9.54 -7.57 21.86
N THR A 37 10.62 -7.29 22.58
CA THR A 37 11.55 -6.19 22.21
C THR A 37 13.01 -6.62 22.04
N ARG A 38 13.38 -7.85 22.45
CA ARG A 38 14.71 -8.41 22.15
C ARG A 38 14.73 -9.10 20.80
N THR A 39 15.83 -8.90 20.07
CA THR A 39 16.08 -9.48 18.76
C THR A 39 15.96 -11.00 18.75
N GLU A 40 16.47 -11.70 19.77
CA GLU A 40 16.41 -13.17 19.87
C GLU A 40 14.96 -13.74 19.83
N PHE A 41 13.99 -13.04 20.45
CA PHE A 41 12.59 -13.47 20.44
C PHE A 41 11.92 -13.18 19.11
N ILE A 42 12.31 -12.08 18.48
CA ILE A 42 11.83 -11.70 17.14
C ILE A 42 12.39 -12.67 16.11
N GLU A 43 13.67 -13.00 16.17
CA GLU A 43 14.31 -13.98 15.27
C GLU A 43 13.68 -15.36 15.42
N ASN A 44 13.43 -15.81 16.64
CA ASN A 44 12.73 -17.08 16.88
C ASN A 44 11.29 -17.05 16.34
N LEU A 45 10.57 -15.93 16.51
CA LEU A 45 9.21 -15.75 15.97
C LEU A 45 9.19 -15.71 14.43
N MET A 46 10.21 -15.10 13.82
CA MET A 46 10.37 -14.93 12.37
C MET A 46 11.06 -16.13 11.71
N SER A 47 11.61 -17.07 12.50
CA SER A 47 12.25 -18.27 11.99
C SER A 47 11.23 -19.17 11.28
N ASN A 48 11.67 -19.88 10.25
CA ASN A 48 10.86 -20.80 9.44
C ASN A 48 10.46 -22.07 10.24
N SER A 49 9.75 -21.92 11.35
CA SER A 49 9.18 -23.04 12.09
C SER A 49 7.85 -23.46 11.47
N LYS A 50 7.77 -24.72 11.01
CA LYS A 50 6.54 -25.35 10.48
C LYS A 50 5.42 -25.52 11.53
N GLN A 51 5.67 -25.13 12.79
CA GLN A 51 4.74 -25.22 13.92
C GLN A 51 4.27 -23.86 14.44
N SER A 52 4.69 -22.75 13.81
CA SER A 52 4.26 -21.41 14.21
C SER A 52 2.81 -21.15 13.75
N TYR A 53 1.88 -21.05 14.70
CA TYR A 53 0.49 -20.63 14.45
C TYR A 53 0.33 -19.09 14.39
N TYR A 54 1.43 -18.34 14.40
CA TYR A 54 1.40 -16.88 14.52
C TYR A 54 1.30 -16.21 13.14
N VAL A 55 0.14 -15.59 12.86
CA VAL A 55 -0.04 -14.72 11.69
C VAL A 55 0.44 -13.32 12.02
N LEU A 56 1.53 -12.87 11.38
CA LEU A 56 2.06 -11.51 11.52
C LEU A 56 1.06 -10.48 10.97
N ARG A 57 0.72 -9.48 11.79
CA ARG A 57 -0.10 -8.34 11.38
C ARG A 57 0.61 -7.04 11.76
N VAL A 58 0.93 -6.21 10.78
CA VAL A 58 1.57 -4.90 11.01
C VAL A 58 0.50 -3.81 11.06
N SER A 59 0.49 -3.04 12.15
CA SER A 59 -0.34 -1.83 12.26
C SER A 59 0.47 -0.61 11.79
N LYS A 60 -0.10 0.20 10.89
CA LYS A 60 0.52 1.46 10.46
C LYS A 60 0.10 2.61 11.38
N THR A 61 1.08 3.28 11.99
CA THR A 61 0.95 4.64 12.54
C THR A 61 1.52 5.63 11.53
N ARG A 62 0.78 6.72 11.28
CA ARG A 62 1.11 7.74 10.27
C ARG A 62 2.00 8.80 10.93
N PHE A 63 3.24 8.94 10.48
CA PHE A 63 4.11 10.03 10.89
C PHE A 63 3.90 11.18 9.91
N LYS A 64 3.28 12.27 10.36
CA LYS A 64 2.85 13.36 9.48
C LYS A 64 3.57 14.69 9.70
N ASP A 65 4.52 14.73 10.63
CA ASP A 65 5.14 15.97 11.05
C ASP A 65 6.65 15.86 10.85
N LEU A 66 7.15 16.41 9.75
CA LEU A 66 8.40 17.15 9.59
C LEU A 66 8.53 17.44 8.08
N GLY A 67 8.64 18.70 7.69
CA GLY A 67 8.90 19.09 6.32
C GLY A 67 10.28 19.72 6.20
N SER A 68 11.09 19.27 5.23
CA SER A 68 12.28 19.99 4.78
C SER A 68 12.42 19.80 3.27
N GLY A 69 12.54 20.92 2.55
CA GLY A 69 12.69 20.92 1.09
C GLY A 69 14.07 20.43 0.67
N ILE A 70 14.13 19.79 -0.50
CA ILE A 70 15.38 19.33 -1.12
C ILE A 70 15.39 19.79 -2.58
N GLY A 71 16.51 20.40 -3.00
CA GLY A 71 16.77 20.76 -4.39
C GLY A 71 17.74 21.93 -4.50
N TYR A 72 18.78 21.78 -5.31
CA TYR A 72 19.65 22.89 -5.74
C TYR A 72 18.81 23.92 -6.51
N GLY A 73 18.37 24.99 -5.83
CA GLY A 73 17.82 26.21 -6.44
C GLY A 73 16.32 26.24 -6.75
N ILE A 74 15.55 25.17 -6.51
CA ILE A 74 14.07 25.19 -6.64
C ILE A 74 13.45 24.59 -5.36
N PRO A 75 12.61 25.32 -4.62
CA PRO A 75 11.96 24.79 -3.43
C PRO A 75 10.90 23.77 -3.85
N ILE A 76 11.21 22.48 -3.67
CA ILE A 76 10.27 21.37 -3.82
C ILE A 76 9.83 20.93 -2.42
N ASP A 77 8.53 20.81 -2.20
CA ASP A 77 8.01 20.17 -0.99
C ASP A 77 8.23 18.66 -1.09
N PHE A 78 9.21 18.17 -0.34
CA PHE A 78 9.69 16.80 -0.45
C PHE A 78 8.64 15.77 -0.04
N VAL A 79 7.79 16.06 0.96
CA VAL A 79 6.84 15.07 1.48
C VAL A 79 5.76 14.72 0.44
N PRO A 80 5.02 15.68 -0.14
CA PRO A 80 4.11 15.41 -1.25
C PRO A 80 4.83 14.81 -2.46
N TRP A 81 6.03 15.30 -2.81
CA TRP A 81 6.79 14.76 -3.94
C TRP A 81 7.13 13.27 -3.76
N ALA A 82 7.64 12.89 -2.58
CA ALA A 82 8.02 11.51 -2.28
C ALA A 82 6.82 10.57 -2.35
N HIS A 83 5.68 10.99 -1.80
CA HIS A 83 4.43 10.22 -1.93
C HIS A 83 4.01 10.09 -3.40
N ILE A 84 3.96 11.19 -4.16
CA ILE A 84 3.54 11.15 -5.56
C ILE A 84 4.45 10.23 -6.39
N VAL A 85 5.77 10.35 -6.23
CA VAL A 85 6.77 9.48 -6.89
C VAL A 85 6.54 8.01 -6.54
N THR A 86 6.37 7.66 -5.26
CA THR A 86 6.22 6.25 -4.89
C THR A 86 4.91 5.67 -5.36
N TYR A 87 3.80 6.41 -5.27
CA TYR A 87 2.54 5.97 -5.86
C TYR A 87 2.66 5.78 -7.37
N GLU A 88 3.35 6.67 -8.09
CA GLU A 88 3.50 6.56 -9.54
C GLU A 88 4.36 5.34 -9.93
N ILE A 89 5.45 5.05 -9.20
CA ILE A 89 6.27 3.84 -9.39
C ILE A 89 5.44 2.59 -9.10
N VAL A 90 4.72 2.56 -7.97
CA VAL A 90 3.91 1.41 -7.58
C VAL A 90 2.79 1.16 -8.59
N PHE A 91 2.08 2.19 -9.05
CA PHE A 91 1.03 2.02 -10.07
C PHE A 91 1.59 1.61 -11.43
N GLN A 92 2.74 2.16 -11.83
CA GLN A 92 3.37 1.78 -13.10
C GLN A 92 3.82 0.32 -13.07
N THR A 93 4.41 -0.15 -11.97
CA THR A 93 4.83 -1.55 -11.83
C THR A 93 3.64 -2.48 -11.66
N MET A 94 2.63 -2.06 -10.91
CA MET A 94 1.45 -2.85 -10.60
C MET A 94 0.50 -3.00 -11.81
N LEU A 95 0.14 -1.88 -12.42
CA LEU A 95 -0.92 -1.80 -13.44
C LEU A 95 -0.39 -1.50 -14.84
N GLY A 96 0.90 -1.20 -14.99
CA GLY A 96 1.45 -0.75 -16.27
C GLY A 96 1.01 0.67 -16.68
N PHE A 97 0.36 1.44 -15.81
CA PHE A 97 -0.15 2.79 -16.10
C PHE A 97 0.55 3.86 -15.27
N LYS A 98 0.74 5.04 -15.87
CA LYS A 98 1.20 6.23 -15.15
C LYS A 98 -0.01 7.01 -14.65
N ILE A 99 0.04 7.43 -13.39
CA ILE A 99 -1.03 8.26 -12.78
C ILE A 99 -0.93 9.72 -13.27
N ASN A 100 0.23 10.13 -13.80
CA ASN A 100 0.55 11.47 -14.31
C ASN A 100 0.54 12.59 -13.24
N LYS A 101 0.35 12.24 -11.96
CA LYS A 101 0.34 13.18 -10.85
C LYS A 101 1.71 13.81 -10.61
N LEU A 102 2.80 13.11 -10.92
CA LEU A 102 4.13 13.67 -10.84
C LEU A 102 4.35 14.79 -11.87
N VAL A 103 3.82 14.62 -13.08
CA VAL A 103 3.89 15.63 -14.14
C VAL A 103 3.03 16.84 -13.79
N GLU A 104 1.82 16.64 -13.28
CA GLU A 104 0.96 17.71 -12.77
C GLU A 104 1.68 18.49 -11.65
N TYR A 105 2.22 17.78 -10.66
CA TYR A 105 2.98 18.39 -9.56
C TYR A 105 4.14 19.25 -10.08
N PHE A 106 4.93 18.75 -11.04
CA PHE A 106 6.03 19.52 -11.60
C PHE A 106 5.55 20.72 -12.43
N ASN A 107 4.49 20.58 -13.21
CA ASN A 107 3.95 21.68 -14.01
C ASN A 107 3.38 22.81 -13.14
N ASP A 108 2.79 22.46 -11.99
CA ASP A 108 2.21 23.42 -11.04
C ASP A 108 3.28 24.08 -10.16
N ASN A 109 4.37 23.37 -9.84
CA ASN A 109 5.38 23.81 -8.86
C ASN A 109 6.74 24.21 -9.47
N ILE A 110 7.04 23.86 -10.73
CA ILE A 110 8.32 24.15 -11.39
C ILE A 110 8.13 24.93 -12.69
N LYS A 111 8.62 26.18 -12.72
CA LYS A 111 8.49 27.10 -13.86
C LYS A 111 9.37 26.76 -15.08
N VAL A 112 10.37 25.88 -14.93
CA VAL A 112 11.47 25.73 -15.89
C VAL A 112 11.18 24.71 -17.01
N SER A 113 10.21 23.80 -16.85
CA SER A 113 9.86 22.87 -17.94
C SER A 113 8.39 22.43 -17.89
N LYS A 114 7.53 23.06 -18.69
CA LYS A 114 6.21 22.49 -18.96
C LYS A 114 6.37 21.33 -19.94
N LYS A 115 6.35 20.09 -19.45
CA LYS A 115 6.36 18.92 -20.34
C LYS A 115 4.99 18.78 -21.01
N LYS A 116 4.95 19.01 -22.32
CA LYS A 116 3.88 18.59 -23.23
C LYS A 116 4.32 17.31 -23.91
N ASP A 117 3.84 16.18 -23.40
CA ASP A 117 3.18 15.18 -24.24
C ASP A 117 2.80 14.01 -23.35
N PHE A 118 1.50 13.79 -23.22
CA PHE A 118 1.00 12.51 -22.77
C PHE A 118 -0.05 12.07 -23.77
N ARG A 119 0.10 10.86 -24.30
CA ARG A 119 -0.95 10.22 -25.09
C ARG A 119 -1.95 9.64 -24.07
N PRO A 120 -3.15 10.22 -23.95
CA PRO A 120 -4.12 9.73 -22.99
C PRO A 120 -4.51 8.29 -23.34
N SER A 121 -4.39 7.39 -22.37
CA SER A 121 -4.98 6.06 -22.43
C SER A 121 -6.46 6.16 -22.09
N PRO A 122 -7.33 5.34 -22.71
CA PRO A 122 -8.75 5.30 -22.37
C PRO A 122 -9.04 5.07 -20.87
N ILE A 123 -8.12 4.40 -20.16
CA ILE A 123 -8.27 4.03 -18.74
C ILE A 123 -7.65 5.03 -17.76
N ASP A 124 -6.93 6.05 -18.22
CA ASP A 124 -6.24 7.01 -17.34
C ASP A 124 -7.19 7.66 -16.32
N LYS A 125 -8.43 7.94 -16.74
CA LYS A 125 -9.46 8.51 -15.86
C LYS A 125 -9.85 7.56 -14.72
N GLU A 126 -9.88 6.26 -14.99
CA GLU A 126 -10.18 5.25 -13.97
C GLU A 126 -9.01 5.03 -13.03
N VAL A 127 -7.79 5.01 -13.56
CA VAL A 127 -6.54 4.93 -12.78
C VAL A 127 -6.40 6.15 -11.85
N ALA A 128 -6.69 7.35 -12.35
CA ALA A 128 -6.69 8.57 -11.54
C ALA A 128 -7.76 8.51 -10.43
N LYS A 129 -8.98 8.05 -10.74
CA LYS A 129 -10.02 7.84 -9.73
C LYS A 129 -9.62 6.80 -8.69
N LEU A 130 -8.92 5.73 -9.10
CA LEU A 130 -8.43 4.70 -8.20
C LEU A 130 -7.40 5.28 -7.23
N TYR A 131 -6.44 6.05 -7.74
CA TYR A 131 -5.44 6.75 -6.91
C TYR A 131 -6.10 7.60 -5.82
N GLU A 132 -7.06 8.45 -6.19
CA GLU A 132 -7.79 9.28 -5.23
C GLU A 132 -8.58 8.45 -4.20
N SER A 133 -9.18 7.34 -4.64
CA SER A 133 -9.92 6.42 -3.76
C SER A 133 -9.01 5.75 -2.75
N ILE A 134 -7.83 5.28 -3.18
CA ILE A 134 -6.85 4.63 -2.32
C ILE A 134 -6.30 5.59 -1.27
N LEU A 135 -5.95 6.83 -1.65
CA LEU A 135 -5.48 7.85 -0.71
C LEU A 135 -6.47 8.08 0.43
N LYS A 136 -7.77 8.01 0.14
CA LYS A 136 -8.84 8.14 1.12
C LYS A 136 -8.97 6.91 2.01
N ASP A 137 -8.85 5.70 1.44
CA ASP A 137 -9.05 4.43 2.14
C ASP A 137 -8.00 4.11 3.22
N PHE A 138 -6.76 4.60 3.09
CA PHE A 138 -5.74 4.44 4.13
C PHE A 138 -6.16 5.01 5.49
N SER A 139 -6.94 6.09 5.50
CA SER A 139 -7.52 6.64 6.74
C SER A 139 -8.55 5.71 7.39
N GLY A 140 -9.19 4.86 6.58
CA GLY A 140 -10.17 3.85 7.01
C GLY A 140 -9.53 2.67 7.75
N LEU A 141 -8.35 2.22 7.33
CA LEU A 141 -7.66 1.11 8.00
C LEU A 141 -7.30 1.47 9.45
N THR A 142 -6.74 2.66 9.68
CA THR A 142 -6.47 3.16 11.04
C THR A 142 -7.75 3.23 11.86
N PHE A 143 -8.86 3.70 11.28
CA PHE A 143 -10.16 3.75 11.95
C PHE A 143 -10.67 2.36 12.39
N VAL A 144 -10.53 1.34 11.54
CA VAL A 144 -10.94 -0.05 11.87
C VAL A 144 -10.12 -0.64 13.01
N LEU A 145 -8.82 -0.36 13.05
CA LEU A 145 -7.90 -0.87 14.07
C LEU A 145 -8.09 -0.14 15.41
N SER A 146 -8.25 1.18 15.39
CA SER A 146 -8.41 1.99 16.60
C SER A 146 -9.76 1.77 17.31
N TYR A 147 -10.85 1.57 16.57
CA TYR A 147 -12.19 1.49 17.16
C TYR A 147 -12.82 0.08 17.07
N PRO A 148 -13.34 -0.45 18.19
CA PRO A 148 -14.13 -1.68 18.20
C PRO A 148 -15.30 -1.67 17.23
N SER A 149 -15.69 -2.86 16.77
CA SER A 149 -16.81 -3.05 15.85
C SER A 149 -18.10 -2.43 16.40
N PHE A 150 -18.35 -2.54 17.71
CA PHE A 150 -19.53 -1.91 18.33
C PHE A 150 -19.48 -0.39 18.21
N ILE A 151 -18.38 0.27 18.63
CA ILE A 151 -18.22 1.74 18.54
C ILE A 151 -18.36 2.21 17.09
N ARG A 152 -17.75 1.48 16.15
CA ARG A 152 -17.84 1.82 14.72
C ARG A 152 -19.25 1.69 14.16
N ARG A 153 -20.01 0.66 14.56
CA ARG A 153 -21.36 0.40 14.05
C ARG A 153 -22.45 1.21 14.76
N THR A 154 -22.19 1.71 15.98
CA THR A 154 -23.15 2.49 16.77
C THR A 154 -22.78 3.98 16.80
N VAL A 155 -21.77 4.35 17.57
CA VAL A 155 -21.39 5.75 17.84
C VAL A 155 -20.83 6.44 16.60
N LEU A 156 -19.96 5.74 15.86
CA LEU A 156 -19.27 6.27 14.68
C LEU A 156 -19.88 5.73 13.37
N LYS A 157 -21.16 5.35 13.39
CA LYS A 157 -21.87 4.70 12.27
C LYS A 157 -21.71 5.46 10.96
N LYS A 158 -21.96 6.77 10.94
CA LYS A 158 -21.83 7.60 9.72
C LYS A 158 -20.43 7.52 9.10
N LYS A 159 -19.38 7.55 9.93
CA LYS A 159 -17.99 7.45 9.47
C LYS A 159 -17.67 6.02 8.99
N ASN A 160 -18.19 5.02 9.68
CA ASN A 160 -18.05 3.62 9.27
C ASN A 160 -18.74 3.34 7.93
N ASP A 161 -19.95 3.86 7.71
CA ASP A 161 -20.72 3.68 6.47
C ASP A 161 -20.03 4.40 5.29
N ALA A 162 -19.54 5.63 5.51
CA ALA A 162 -18.76 6.36 4.51
C ALA A 162 -17.44 5.64 4.12
N MET A 163 -16.78 5.01 5.09
CA MET A 163 -15.58 4.21 4.86
C MET A 163 -15.91 2.92 4.07
N LEU A 164 -16.97 2.21 4.43
CA LEU A 164 -17.39 1.01 3.69
C LEU A 164 -17.74 1.35 2.23
N TYR A 165 -18.46 2.45 2.01
CA TYR A 165 -18.76 2.94 0.68
C TYR A 165 -17.49 3.27 -0.13
N SER A 166 -16.52 3.96 0.51
CA SER A 166 -15.22 4.27 -0.11
C SER A 166 -14.48 3.00 -0.54
N LYS A 167 -14.42 2.00 0.34
CA LYS A 167 -13.83 0.69 0.03
C LYS A 167 -14.55 -0.01 -1.13
N HIS A 168 -15.88 -0.07 -1.12
CA HIS A 168 -16.64 -0.69 -2.21
C HIS A 168 -16.35 -0.03 -3.55
N ARG A 169 -16.27 1.30 -3.58
CA ARG A 169 -15.89 2.06 -4.78
C ARG A 169 -14.48 1.74 -5.25
N THR A 170 -13.50 1.62 -4.35
CA THR A 170 -12.13 1.20 -4.71
C THR A 170 -12.12 -0.21 -5.29
N ASP A 171 -12.88 -1.13 -4.69
CA ASP A 171 -12.98 -2.52 -5.15
C ASP A 171 -13.59 -2.59 -6.56
N GLU A 172 -14.63 -1.80 -6.85
CA GLU A 172 -15.23 -1.68 -8.20
C GLU A 172 -14.24 -1.12 -9.22
N LEU A 173 -13.51 -0.04 -8.89
CA LEU A 173 -12.53 0.56 -9.80
C LEU A 173 -11.42 -0.43 -10.17
N LEU A 174 -10.92 -1.20 -9.20
CA LEU A 174 -9.92 -2.25 -9.47
C LEU A 174 -10.49 -3.37 -10.34
N ILE A 175 -11.72 -3.82 -10.09
CA ILE A 175 -12.37 -4.85 -10.92
C ILE A 175 -12.51 -4.37 -12.37
N ASN A 176 -12.91 -3.12 -12.59
CA ASN A 176 -13.02 -2.56 -13.94
C ASN A 176 -11.68 -2.57 -14.67
N ILE A 177 -10.60 -2.19 -13.99
CA ILE A 177 -9.24 -2.23 -14.55
C ILE A 177 -8.81 -3.67 -14.87
N ILE A 178 -9.08 -4.63 -13.98
CA ILE A 178 -8.78 -6.05 -14.21
C ILE A 178 -9.56 -6.57 -15.43
N ASN A 179 -10.85 -6.27 -15.52
CA ASN A 179 -11.70 -6.68 -16.64
C ASN A 179 -11.23 -6.07 -17.97
N TYR A 180 -10.86 -4.79 -17.96
CA TYR A 180 -10.28 -4.12 -19.12
C TYR A 180 -9.03 -4.85 -19.61
N ARG A 181 -8.10 -5.21 -18.70
CA ARG A 181 -6.88 -5.94 -19.05
C ARG A 181 -7.13 -7.38 -19.52
N ARG A 182 -8.12 -8.07 -18.95
CA ARG A 182 -8.52 -9.39 -19.44
C ARG A 182 -9.04 -9.32 -20.87
N LYS A 183 -9.85 -8.31 -21.18
CA LYS A 183 -10.34 -8.07 -22.54
C LYS A 183 -9.20 -7.75 -23.51
N GLU A 184 -8.25 -6.89 -23.10
CA GLU A 184 -7.04 -6.58 -23.87
C GLU A 184 -6.27 -7.87 -24.21
N ILE A 185 -6.05 -8.73 -23.22
CA ILE A 185 -5.41 -10.05 -23.40
C ILE A 185 -6.20 -10.91 -24.39
N GLU A 186 -7.52 -11.06 -24.22
CA GLU A 186 -8.35 -11.87 -25.13
C GLU A 186 -8.32 -11.38 -26.58
N GLU A 187 -8.21 -10.07 -26.79
CA GLU A 187 -8.10 -9.45 -28.12
C GLU A 187 -6.68 -9.54 -28.72
N THR A 188 -5.63 -9.70 -27.89
CA THR A 188 -4.25 -9.89 -28.35
C THR A 188 -4.03 -11.30 -28.92
N PRO A 189 -3.56 -11.43 -30.17
CA PRO A 189 -3.18 -12.71 -30.77
C PRO A 189 -2.16 -13.50 -29.94
N ILE A 190 -2.22 -14.84 -29.97
CA ILE A 190 -1.34 -15.71 -29.16
C ILE A 190 0.15 -15.52 -29.48
N ASN A 191 0.48 -15.15 -30.71
CA ASN A 191 1.86 -14.93 -31.17
C ASN A 191 2.41 -13.55 -30.83
N GLU A 192 1.58 -12.64 -30.31
CA GLU A 192 2.01 -11.30 -29.92
C GLU A 192 2.34 -11.27 -28.42
N GLU A 193 3.44 -10.57 -28.09
CA GLU A 193 3.93 -10.48 -26.73
C GLU A 193 3.06 -9.53 -25.90
N LEU A 194 2.72 -9.97 -24.68
CA LEU A 194 1.96 -9.15 -23.74
C LEU A 194 2.88 -8.19 -22.96
N ARG A 195 2.26 -7.13 -22.40
CA ARG A 195 2.98 -6.21 -21.52
C ARG A 195 3.44 -6.92 -20.24
N HIS A 196 4.68 -6.66 -19.86
CA HIS A 196 5.26 -7.15 -18.62
C HIS A 196 4.95 -6.18 -17.46
N ASP A 197 3.78 -6.33 -16.86
CA ASP A 197 3.41 -5.67 -15.60
C ASP A 197 2.78 -6.69 -14.63
N MET A 198 2.71 -6.35 -13.34
CA MET A 198 2.26 -7.30 -12.33
C MET A 198 0.82 -7.77 -12.57
N LEU A 199 -0.07 -6.89 -13.03
CA LEU A 199 -1.46 -7.23 -13.31
C LEU A 199 -1.54 -8.27 -14.44
N ILE A 200 -0.85 -8.07 -15.55
CA ILE A 200 -0.81 -9.04 -16.64
C ILE A 200 -0.25 -10.37 -16.14
N THR A 201 0.87 -10.36 -15.41
CA THR A 201 1.45 -11.58 -14.82
C THR A 201 0.43 -12.32 -13.95
N LEU A 202 -0.27 -11.63 -13.04
CA LEU A 202 -1.29 -12.24 -12.18
C LEU A 202 -2.49 -12.79 -12.96
N ILE A 203 -2.87 -12.16 -14.07
CA ILE A 203 -3.97 -12.63 -14.93
C ILE A 203 -3.58 -13.92 -15.66
N ILE A 204 -2.37 -13.98 -16.20
CA ILE A 204 -1.91 -15.09 -17.05
C ILE A 204 -1.24 -16.22 -16.27
N THR A 205 -0.94 -16.02 -14.98
CA THR A 205 -0.40 -17.08 -14.11
C THR A 205 -1.33 -18.30 -14.13
N ASN A 206 -0.77 -19.50 -14.33
CA ASN A 206 -1.51 -20.76 -14.50
C ASN A 206 -2.42 -20.80 -15.75
N THR A 207 -2.15 -19.98 -16.77
CA THR A 207 -2.80 -20.06 -18.08
C THR A 207 -1.79 -20.49 -19.14
N GLU A 208 -2.27 -20.86 -20.33
CA GLU A 208 -1.38 -21.20 -21.46
C GLU A 208 -0.47 -20.05 -21.90
N ARG A 209 -0.79 -18.81 -21.51
CA ARG A 209 0.02 -17.61 -21.81
C ARG A 209 0.93 -17.20 -20.66
N ASP A 210 1.12 -18.06 -19.65
CA ASP A 210 2.07 -17.81 -18.56
C ASP A 210 3.49 -17.58 -19.11
N TYR A 211 4.18 -16.54 -18.63
CA TYR A 211 5.54 -16.23 -19.05
C TYR A 211 6.55 -17.33 -18.70
N ASN A 212 6.23 -18.18 -17.71
CA ASN A 212 7.09 -19.29 -17.30
C ASN A 212 6.44 -20.64 -17.66
N GLU A 213 6.85 -21.20 -18.79
CA GLU A 213 6.35 -22.49 -19.29
C GLU A 213 6.54 -23.63 -18.28
N ASN A 214 7.69 -23.69 -17.60
CA ASN A 214 7.95 -24.70 -16.57
C ASN A 214 7.00 -24.55 -15.37
N HIS A 215 6.70 -23.32 -14.97
CA HIS A 215 5.72 -23.02 -13.93
C HIS A 215 4.32 -23.47 -14.35
N TYR A 216 3.90 -23.15 -15.58
CA TYR A 216 2.61 -23.57 -16.13
C TYR A 216 2.50 -25.10 -16.20
N ILE A 217 3.52 -25.80 -16.70
CA ILE A 217 3.53 -27.27 -16.77
C ILE A 217 3.42 -27.88 -15.37
N ALA A 218 4.18 -27.38 -14.40
CA ALA A 218 4.14 -27.84 -13.01
C ALA A 218 2.78 -27.58 -12.34
N ASN A 219 2.11 -26.48 -12.71
CA ASN A 219 0.83 -26.05 -12.14
C ASN A 219 -0.35 -26.23 -13.10
N LYS A 220 -0.26 -27.15 -14.08
CA LYS A 220 -1.31 -27.31 -15.10
C LYS A 220 -2.68 -27.66 -14.55
N SER A 221 -2.73 -28.23 -13.34
CA SER A 221 -3.97 -28.52 -12.59
C SER A 221 -4.49 -27.35 -11.74
N SER A 222 -3.66 -26.33 -11.50
CA SER A 222 -4.02 -25.14 -10.73
C SER A 222 -4.92 -24.23 -11.55
N LYS A 223 -5.93 -23.64 -10.90
CA LYS A 223 -6.83 -22.68 -11.55
C LYS A 223 -6.14 -21.31 -11.69
N PRO A 224 -6.43 -20.54 -12.76
CA PRO A 224 -6.06 -19.14 -12.84
C PRO A 224 -6.65 -18.32 -11.68
N LEU A 225 -5.99 -17.23 -11.32
CA LEU A 225 -6.46 -16.35 -10.24
C LEU A 225 -7.79 -15.69 -10.61
N THR A 226 -8.70 -15.62 -9.63
CA THR A 226 -9.98 -14.91 -9.80
C THR A 226 -9.79 -13.40 -9.71
N ASN A 227 -10.73 -12.63 -10.27
CA ASN A 227 -10.69 -11.17 -10.17
C ASN A 227 -10.64 -10.67 -8.71
N ASP A 228 -11.33 -11.36 -7.80
CA ASP A 228 -11.32 -11.02 -6.38
C ASP A 228 -9.94 -11.22 -5.73
N GLN A 229 -9.26 -12.31 -6.07
CA GLN A 229 -7.91 -12.60 -5.59
C GLN A 229 -6.90 -11.59 -6.14
N ILE A 230 -6.94 -11.34 -7.46
CA ILE A 230 -6.08 -10.36 -8.11
C ILE A 230 -6.31 -8.98 -7.48
N ARG A 231 -7.57 -8.53 -7.37
CA ARG A 231 -7.91 -7.26 -6.72
C ARG A 231 -7.30 -7.14 -5.32
N GLN A 232 -7.40 -8.18 -4.50
CA GLN A 232 -6.84 -8.15 -3.14
C GLN A 232 -5.31 -8.03 -3.16
N ILE A 233 -4.62 -8.79 -4.01
CA ILE A 233 -3.16 -8.70 -4.17
C ILE A 233 -2.75 -7.29 -4.61
N LEU A 234 -3.41 -6.71 -5.61
CA LEU A 234 -3.13 -5.36 -6.08
C LEU A 234 -3.33 -4.32 -4.95
N LEU A 235 -4.43 -4.43 -4.19
CA LEU A 235 -4.68 -3.54 -3.06
C LEU A 235 -3.60 -3.67 -1.99
N GLU A 236 -3.14 -4.88 -1.68
CA GLU A 236 -2.05 -5.12 -0.73
C GLU A 236 -0.73 -4.53 -1.19
N VAL A 237 -0.40 -4.63 -2.48
CA VAL A 237 0.81 -4.04 -3.08
C VAL A 237 0.81 -2.52 -2.96
N VAL A 238 -0.28 -1.85 -3.35
CA VAL A 238 -0.38 -0.38 -3.17
C VAL A 238 -0.35 -0.01 -1.69
N ALA A 239 -1.08 -0.78 -0.88
CA ALA A 239 -1.18 -0.55 0.55
C ALA A 239 0.19 -0.61 1.22
N ALA A 240 0.96 -1.65 0.96
CA ALA A 240 2.26 -1.89 1.59
C ALA A 240 3.34 -0.98 1.01
N GLY A 241 3.44 -0.89 -0.32
CA GLY A 241 4.59 -0.31 -1.02
C GLY A 241 4.62 1.21 -1.09
N SER A 242 3.48 1.90 -1.07
CA SER A 242 3.46 3.35 -1.36
C SER A 242 3.93 4.19 -0.16
N ASP A 243 3.23 4.11 0.97
CA ASP A 243 3.52 4.92 2.16
C ASP A 243 4.84 4.56 2.85
N THR A 244 5.18 3.27 2.90
CA THR A 244 6.40 2.83 3.60
C THR A 244 7.65 3.27 2.84
N THR A 245 7.65 3.16 1.52
CA THR A 245 8.73 3.63 0.66
C THR A 245 8.82 5.16 0.68
N ALA A 246 7.70 5.88 0.70
CA ALA A 246 7.71 7.35 0.78
C ALA A 246 8.36 7.82 2.09
N ASN A 247 7.96 7.21 3.22
CA ASN A 247 8.55 7.49 4.51
C ASN A 247 10.04 7.12 4.57
N PHE A 248 10.43 6.00 3.96
CA PHE A 248 11.84 5.62 3.88
C PHE A 248 12.67 6.63 3.09
N LEU A 249 12.19 7.07 1.92
CA LEU A 249 12.85 8.12 1.12
C LEU A 249 12.98 9.42 1.91
N PHE A 250 11.95 9.81 2.65
CA PHE A 250 12.00 10.97 3.53
C PHE A 250 13.05 10.85 4.63
N CYS A 251 13.04 9.75 5.38
CA CYS A 251 14.03 9.54 6.44
C CYS A 251 15.46 9.49 5.90
N TYR A 252 15.68 8.81 4.77
CA TYR A 252 16.99 8.70 4.14
C TYR A 252 17.52 10.06 3.69
N THR A 253 16.67 10.86 3.05
CA THR A 253 17.09 12.18 2.56
C THR A 253 17.33 13.18 3.69
N LEU A 254 16.53 13.15 4.75
CA LEU A 254 16.82 13.88 5.99
C LEU A 254 18.18 13.50 6.57
N PHE A 255 18.47 12.20 6.67
CA PHE A 255 19.74 11.70 7.17
C PHE A 255 20.92 12.24 6.32
N MET A 256 20.81 12.20 5.00
CA MET A 256 21.82 12.74 4.08
C MET A 256 21.97 14.27 4.16
N SER A 257 20.94 15.01 4.58
CA SER A 257 21.02 16.48 4.73
C SER A 257 21.66 16.93 6.06
N LEU A 258 21.70 16.01 7.04
CA LEU A 258 22.26 16.24 8.38
C LEU A 258 23.69 15.70 8.53
N SER A 259 24.22 15.01 7.52
CA SER A 259 25.58 14.46 7.46
C SER A 259 26.51 15.31 6.60
#